data_AF-A0A968EEK2-F1
#
_entry.id   AF-A0A968EEK2-F1
#
_cell.length_a   1.000
_cell.length_b   1.000
_cell.length_c   1.000
_cell.angle_alpha   90.00
_cell.angle_beta   90.00
_cell.angle_gamma   90.00
#
_symmetry.space_group_name_H-M   'P 1'
#
loop_
_entity.id
_entity.type
_entity.pdbx_description
1 polymer ?
#
loop_
_entity_poly.entity_id
_entity_poly.type
_entity_poly.pdbx_seq_one_letter_code
_entity_poly.pdbx_strand_id
1 'polypeptide(L)'
;MDYAIVINLDYSTNPEEECRAVWSRLRQRMLESGFLTQGRVFTTQMSAERACELARRVIDDMNDDPVVNGKGIYNFLKEFYGYDQRHSIDLLTPPLDSIELEEA
;
A
#
# COMPACT_ATOMS: atom_id res chain seq x y z
N MET A 1 -0.37 3.94 16.45
CA MET A 1 -0.25 2.50 16.18
C MET A 1 0.05 2.43 14.70
N ASP A 2 1.27 2.07 14.32
CA ASP A 2 1.71 2.15 12.92
C ASP A 2 1.30 0.89 12.17
N TYR A 3 0.21 0.98 11.41
CA TYR A 3 -0.25 -0.12 10.56
C TYR A 3 -0.03 0.21 9.10
N ALA A 4 0.40 -0.79 8.34
CA ALA A 4 0.74 -0.68 6.94
C ALA A 4 -0.19 -1.57 6.10
N ILE A 5 -0.57 -1.09 4.93
CA ILE A 5 -1.30 -1.81 3.89
C ILE A 5 -0.45 -1.79 2.62
N VAL A 6 -0.24 -2.98 2.06
CA VAL A 6 0.46 -3.18 0.78
C VAL A 6 -0.57 -3.56 -0.26
N ILE A 7 -0.53 -2.86 -1.40
CA ILE A 7 -1.32 -3.17 -2.58
C ILE A 7 -0.37 -3.14 -3.77
N ASN A 8 -0.17 -4.28 -4.42
CA ASN A 8 0.61 -4.37 -5.65
C ASN A 8 -0.29 -4.79 -6.80
N LEU A 9 -0.14 -4.14 -7.95
CA LEU A 9 -0.89 -4.48 -9.16
C LEU A 9 -0.17 -5.54 -10.00
N ASP A 10 -0.93 -6.32 -10.75
CA ASP A 10 -0.42 -7.35 -11.65
C ASP A 10 -0.09 -6.80 -13.04
N TYR A 11 1.09 -6.21 -13.15
CA TYR A 11 1.67 -5.75 -14.42
C TYR A 11 2.08 -6.89 -15.37
N SER A 12 2.03 -8.15 -14.94
CA SER A 12 2.41 -9.28 -15.80
C SER A 12 1.27 -9.75 -16.71
N THR A 13 0.03 -9.57 -16.25
CA THR A 13 -1.18 -9.96 -16.97
C THR A 13 -1.98 -8.78 -17.50
N ASN A 14 -1.70 -7.57 -17.02
CA ASN A 14 -2.40 -6.34 -17.44
C ASN A 14 -1.46 -5.33 -18.11
N PRO A 15 -1.93 -4.56 -19.10
CA PRO A 15 -1.15 -3.50 -19.73
C PRO A 15 -0.68 -2.45 -18.72
N GLU A 16 0.53 -1.92 -18.92
CA GLU A 16 1.13 -0.94 -18.00
C GLU A 16 0.29 0.33 -17.86
N GLU A 17 -0.26 0.84 -18.97
CA GLU A 17 -1.09 2.04 -18.97
C GLU A 17 -2.38 1.86 -18.15
N GLU A 18 -3.05 0.71 -18.28
CA GLU A 18 -4.23 0.38 -17.48
C GLU A 18 -3.87 0.30 -15.99
N CYS A 19 -2.80 -0.42 -15.65
CA CYS A 19 -2.33 -0.53 -14.27
C CYS A 19 -1.97 0.84 -13.69
N ARG A 20 -1.35 1.73 -14.48
CA ARG A 20 -0.99 3.08 -14.05
C ARG A 20 -2.23 3.92 -13.74
N ALA A 21 -3.26 3.85 -14.59
CA ALA A 21 -4.52 4.54 -14.35
C ALA A 21 -5.21 4.02 -13.09
N VAL A 22 -5.32 2.70 -12.95
CA VAL A 22 -5.87 2.03 -11.76
C VAL A 22 -5.11 2.43 -10.49
N TRP A 23 -3.78 2.39 -10.53
CA TRP A 23 -2.92 2.77 -9.40
C TRP A 23 -3.14 4.22 -8.97
N SER A 24 -3.21 5.14 -9.94
CA SER A 24 -3.42 6.56 -9.65
C SER A 24 -4.74 6.79 -8.91
N ARG A 25 -5.82 6.14 -9.39
CA ARG A 25 -7.14 6.22 -8.78
C ARG A 25 -7.18 5.58 -7.39
N LEU A 26 -6.59 4.39 -7.24
CA LEU A 26 -6.47 3.68 -5.98
C LEU A 26 -5.72 4.51 -4.94
N ARG A 27 -4.55 5.02 -5.32
CA ARG A 27 -3.72 5.85 -4.44
C ARG A 27 -4.49 7.07 -3.96
N GLN A 28 -5.20 7.76 -4.84
CA GLN A 28 -6.03 8.90 -4.45
C GLN A 28 -7.06 8.51 -3.39
N ARG A 29 -7.85 7.45 -3.61
CA ARG A 29 -8.90 7.02 -2.67
C ARG A 29 -8.35 6.54 -1.33
N MET A 30 -7.20 5.88 -1.33
CA MET A 30 -6.49 5.51 -0.09
C MET A 30 -6.10 6.76 0.70
N LEU A 31 -5.53 7.78 0.04
CA LEU A 31 -5.18 9.04 0.71
C LEU A 31 -6.41 9.77 1.27
N GLU A 32 -7.50 9.83 0.50
CA GLU A 32 -8.79 10.41 0.93
C GLU A 32 -9.40 9.65 2.12
N SER A 33 -9.09 8.36 2.27
CA SER A 33 -9.54 7.52 3.38
C SER A 33 -8.66 7.64 4.64
N GLY A 34 -7.69 8.55 4.65
CA GLY A 34 -6.83 8.83 5.80
C GLY A 34 -5.56 7.98 5.88
N PHE A 35 -5.18 7.32 4.80
CA PHE A 35 -3.85 6.71 4.68
C PHE A 35 -2.82 7.74 4.23
N LEU A 36 -1.57 7.51 4.60
CA LEU A 36 -0.40 8.18 4.05
C LEU A 36 0.33 7.22 3.12
N THR A 37 1.16 7.75 2.22
CA THR A 37 1.93 6.94 1.26
C THR A 37 3.43 7.06 1.55
N GLN A 38 4.08 5.93 1.78
CA GLN A 38 5.53 5.83 1.93
C GLN A 38 6.06 4.87 0.85
N GLY A 39 6.44 5.44 -0.29
CA GLY A 39 6.77 4.65 -1.48
C GLY A 39 5.55 3.88 -2.00
N ARG A 40 5.61 2.54 -1.96
CA ARG A 40 4.52 1.63 -2.39
C ARG A 40 3.61 1.17 -1.26
N VAL A 41 3.88 1.60 -0.02
CA VAL A 41 3.14 1.19 1.16
C VAL A 41 2.22 2.31 1.61
N PHE A 42 1.00 1.95 2.03
CA PHE A 42 0.06 2.86 2.67
C PHE A 42 0.14 2.71 4.18
N THR A 43 0.42 3.77 4.92
CA THR A 43 0.57 3.74 6.38
C THR A 43 -0.55 4.52 7.06
N THR A 44 -0.87 4.16 8.30
CA THR A 44 -1.89 4.84 9.10
C THR A 44 -1.63 4.67 10.59
N GLN A 45 -2.20 5.59 11.38
CA GLN A 45 -2.23 5.53 12.85
C GLN A 45 -3.46 4.79 13.41
N MET A 46 -4.37 4.35 12.53
CA MET A 46 -5.59 3.62 12.88
C MET A 46 -5.27 2.22 13.44
N SER A 47 -6.25 1.61 14.13
CA SER A 47 -6.14 0.19 14.50
C SER A 47 -6.10 -0.70 13.27
N ALA A 48 -5.45 -1.87 13.39
CA ALA A 48 -5.34 -2.84 12.30
C ALA A 48 -6.70 -3.22 11.70
N GLU A 49 -7.71 -3.46 12.56
CA GLU A 49 -9.07 -3.79 12.15
C GLU A 49 -9.69 -2.70 11.28
N ARG A 50 -9.60 -1.44 11.74
CA ARG A 50 -10.17 -0.29 11.03
C ARG A 50 -9.43 -0.01 9.72
N ALA A 51 -8.10 -0.14 9.72
CA ALA A 51 -7.27 0.02 8.54
C ALA A 51 -7.62 -1.03 7.47
N CYS A 52 -7.73 -2.31 7.86
CA CYS A 52 -8.13 -3.38 6.96
C CYS A 52 -9.54 -3.21 6.40
N GLU A 53 -10.50 -2.83 7.25
CA GLU A 53 -11.88 -2.57 6.84
C GLU A 53 -11.95 -1.44 5.79
N LEU A 54 -11.28 -0.31 6.06
CA LEU A 54 -11.27 0.83 5.13
C LEU A 54 -10.54 0.51 3.83
N ALA A 55 -9.41 -0.18 3.89
CA ALA A 55 -8.68 -0.58 2.69
C ALA A 55 -9.52 -1.51 1.80
N ARG A 56 -10.22 -2.49 2.39
CA ARG A 56 -11.14 -3.37 1.66
C ARG A 56 -12.27 -2.57 1.02
N ARG A 57 -12.88 -1.66 1.78
CA ARG A 57 -13.93 -0.79 1.26
C ARG A 57 -13.45 0.05 0.08
N VAL A 58 -12.25 0.61 0.14
CA VAL A 58 -11.66 1.37 -0.99
C VAL A 58 -11.55 0.50 -2.25
N ILE A 59 -11.08 -0.74 -2.10
CA ILE A 59 -11.01 -1.71 -3.20
C ILE A 59 -12.41 -2.05 -3.72
N ASP A 60 -13.34 -2.40 -2.84
CA ASP A 60 -14.70 -2.77 -3.23
C ASP A 60 -15.40 -1.62 -3.98
N ASP A 61 -15.27 -0.38 -3.49
CA ASP A 61 -15.82 0.82 -4.12
C ASP A 61 -15.16 1.14 -5.47
N MET A 62 -14.02 0.51 -5.81
CA MET A 62 -13.35 0.63 -7.10
C MET A 62 -13.81 -0.39 -8.15
N ASN A 63 -14.53 -1.45 -7.78
CA ASN A 63 -15.01 -2.44 -8.75
C ASN A 63 -15.92 -1.81 -9.82
N ASP A 64 -16.70 -0.80 -9.44
CA ASP A 64 -17.59 -0.08 -10.34
C ASP A 64 -16.95 1.20 -10.93
N ASP A 65 -15.68 1.48 -10.63
CA ASP A 65 -15.00 2.65 -11.16
C ASP A 65 -14.69 2.45 -12.67
N PRO A 66 -14.99 3.42 -13.55
CA PRO A 66 -14.69 3.31 -14.97
C PRO A 66 -13.23 2.95 -15.27
N VAL A 67 -12.29 3.30 -14.38
CA VAL A 67 -10.86 3.00 -14.55
C VAL A 67 -10.55 1.51 -14.68
N VAL A 68 -11.39 0.62 -14.14
CA VAL A 68 -11.20 -0.83 -14.23
C VAL A 68 -11.84 -1.43 -15.49
N ASN A 69 -12.41 -0.61 -16.38
CA ASN A 69 -12.95 -1.00 -17.69
C ASN A 69 -13.87 -2.24 -17.66
N GLY A 70 -14.66 -2.40 -16.58
CA GLY A 70 -15.55 -3.54 -16.39
C GLY A 70 -14.86 -4.88 -16.07
N LYS A 71 -13.52 -4.92 -15.96
CA LYS A 71 -12.78 -6.11 -15.49
C LYS A 71 -12.93 -6.29 -13.97
N GLY A 72 -13.23 -5.24 -13.22
CA GLY A 72 -13.23 -5.25 -11.74
C GLY A 72 -11.80 -5.11 -11.19
N ILE A 73 -11.66 -4.46 -10.02
CA ILE A 73 -10.35 -4.11 -9.47
C ILE A 73 -9.54 -5.35 -9.07
N TYR A 74 -10.21 -6.42 -8.63
CA TYR A 74 -9.56 -7.64 -8.16
C TYR A 74 -8.70 -8.33 -9.25
N ASN A 75 -9.04 -8.16 -10.53
CA ASN A 75 -8.24 -8.69 -11.65
C ASN A 75 -6.94 -7.92 -11.90
N PHE A 76 -6.78 -6.75 -11.29
CA PHE A 76 -5.55 -5.97 -11.33
C PHE A 76 -4.68 -6.20 -10.08
N LEU A 77 -5.17 -6.88 -9.04
CA LEU A 77 -4.43 -7.05 -7.79
C LEU A 77 -3.52 -8.28 -7.84
N LYS A 78 -2.24 -8.09 -7.53
CA LYS A 78 -1.27 -9.17 -7.32
C LYS A 78 -1.11 -9.51 -5.85
N GLU A 79 -0.99 -8.48 -5.01
CA GLU A 79 -0.83 -8.64 -3.56
C GLU A 79 -1.68 -7.59 -2.85
N PHE A 80 -2.39 -8.02 -1.80
CA PHE A 80 -3.16 -7.13 -0.94
C PHE A 80 -3.19 -7.66 0.49
N TYR A 81 -2.41 -7.04 1.37
CA TYR A 81 -2.29 -7.46 2.77
C TYR A 81 -1.90 -6.29 3.69
N GLY A 82 -2.06 -6.49 4.99
CA GLY A 82 -1.67 -5.52 6.01
C GLY A 82 -0.71 -6.12 7.04
N TYR A 83 0.10 -5.28 7.68
CA TYR A 83 1.04 -5.68 8.73
C TYR A 83 1.32 -4.55 9.71
N ASP A 84 1.79 -4.91 10.91
CA ASP A 84 2.24 -3.95 11.92
C ASP A 84 3.67 -3.47 11.56
N GLN A 85 3.81 -2.17 11.31
CA GLN A 85 5.05 -1.58 10.83
C GLN A 85 6.19 -1.71 11.85
N ARG A 86 5.87 -1.88 13.14
CA ARG A 86 6.88 -2.07 14.19
C ARG A 86 7.70 -3.34 14.05
N HIS A 87 7.22 -4.30 13.27
CA HIS A 87 7.96 -5.54 12.96
C HIS A 87 8.74 -5.45 11.64
N SER A 88 8.85 -4.26 11.04
CA SER A 88 9.66 -4.03 9.84
C SER A 88 11.05 -3.54 10.21
N ILE A 89 12.07 -4.09 9.57
CA ILE A 89 13.46 -3.64 9.69
C ILE A 89 13.84 -3.00 8.37
N ASP A 90 14.31 -1.76 8.42
CA ASP A 90 14.89 -1.09 7.25
C ASP A 90 16.33 -1.55 7.06
N LEU A 91 16.58 -2.28 5.97
CA LEU A 91 17.90 -2.82 5.63
C LEU A 91 18.80 -1.78 4.93
N LEU A 92 18.28 -0.60 4.57
CA LEU A 92 19.10 0.51 4.07
C LEU A 92 19.78 1.27 5.19
N THR A 93 19.26 1.15 6.41
CA THR A 93 19.88 1.70 7.61
C THR A 93 20.90 0.67 8.12
N PRO A 94 22.20 1.03 8.23
CA PRO A 94 23.20 0.10 8.75
C PRO A 94 22.85 -0.33 10.19
N PRO A 95 23.22 -1.56 10.60
CA PRO A 95 22.95 -2.04 11.95
C PRO A 95 23.55 -1.08 12.98
N LEU A 96 22.76 -0.69 13.99
CA LEU A 96 23.24 0.20 15.06
C LEU A 96 24.47 -0.38 15.78
N ASP A 97 24.58 -1.71 15.84
CA ASP A 97 25.73 -2.43 16.43
C ASP A 97 27.04 -2.29 15.63
N SER A 98 27.01 -1.67 14.45
CA SER A 98 28.18 -1.45 13.59
C SER A 98 28.68 0.00 13.58
N ILE A 99 28.04 0.89 14.35
CA ILE A 99 28.46 2.29 14.44
C ILE A 99 29.47 2.41 15.59
N GLU A 100 30.76 2.23 15.27
CA GLU A 100 31.84 2.61 16.18
C GLU A 100 31.89 4.15 16.25
N LEU A 101 31.57 4.70 17.42
CA LEU A 101 31.78 6.12 17.71
C LEU A 101 33.27 6.31 17.98
N GLU A 102 34.00 6.97 17.09
CA GLU A 102 35.33 7.49 17.41
C GLU A 102 35.19 8.57 18.49
N GLU A 103 35.65 8.27 19.72
CA GLU A 103 35.81 9.29 20.76
C GLU A 103 36.94 10.25 20.35
N ALA A 104 36.61 11.54 20.27
CA ALA A 104 37.52 12.64 19.92
C ALA A 104 38.31 13.15 21.13
#